data_AF-A0A2C6AEC3-F1
#
_entry.id   AF-A0A2C6AEC3-F1
#
_cell.length_a   1.000
_cell.length_b   1.000
_cell.length_c   1.000
_cell.angle_alpha   90.00
_cell.angle_beta   90.00
_cell.angle_gamma   90.00
#
_symmetry.space_group_name_H-M   'P 1'
#
loop_
_entity.id
_entity.type
_entity.pdbx_description
1 polymer ?
#
loop_
_entity_poly.entity_id
_entity_poly.type
_entity_poly.pdbx_seq_one_letter_code
_entity_poly.pdbx_strand_id
1 'polypeptide(L)'
;MQYSASLTNASGKSITPETIISVSATAALNKLSIESHVKRNTNQPKANTRKQVPKSGRQRALEEAKKVQRRKLEDKSTTATSFWEERLGEFRSEWSLTKRFHKTAKYLDGLSDQDRQVIAAEASIYVCDILASMILEGRRKGDRAAELGLYAMIWANLRQMGNMQLSPDCFATYKAFLALLKMNVPPEAAADMSMKSRKLPFETVLEVSRAELKLPVELVEFQLQNCGPYLERSFDAAPDARVPNFQPDAWQRKVLDAIDADKSLFVVAPTSAGKTFISFYAMKKILQSDNDGTLVYVAPTKALVNQIAAEIQARFSKSYGNDGRSVWAIHTRDCRVNSSQSLG
;
A
#
# COMPACT_ATOMS: atom_id res chain seq x y z
N MET A 1 31.59 -22.36 -11.63
CA MET A 1 31.80 -20.93 -11.95
C MET A 1 31.71 -20.79 -13.47
N GLN A 2 30.90 -19.98 -14.14
CA GLN A 2 29.92 -18.93 -13.80
C GLN A 2 28.94 -18.87 -15.00
N TYR A 3 27.76 -19.52 -14.93
CA TYR A 3 26.75 -19.35 -15.99
C TYR A 3 26.05 -17.99 -15.83
N SER A 4 25.81 -17.58 -14.57
CA SER A 4 25.31 -16.24 -14.22
C SER A 4 26.21 -15.08 -14.68
N ALA A 5 27.54 -15.19 -14.64
CA ALA A 5 28.42 -14.08 -15.04
C ALA A 5 28.44 -13.84 -16.56
N SER A 6 28.07 -14.83 -17.37
CA SER A 6 28.00 -14.68 -18.83
C SER A 6 26.79 -13.88 -19.32
N LEU A 7 25.83 -13.56 -18.43
CA LEU A 7 24.57 -12.89 -18.75
C LEU A 7 24.40 -11.51 -18.08
N THR A 8 25.36 -11.08 -17.25
CA THR A 8 25.31 -9.78 -16.56
C THR A 8 26.10 -8.71 -17.32
N ASN A 9 25.46 -8.00 -18.25
CA ASN A 9 25.95 -6.68 -18.68
C ASN A 9 25.46 -5.62 -17.68
N ALA A 10 26.45 -4.95 -17.07
CA ALA A 10 26.40 -3.65 -16.37
C ALA A 10 25.11 -3.27 -15.62
N SER A 11 25.01 -3.65 -14.33
CA SER A 11 24.35 -2.91 -13.21
C SER A 11 23.79 -3.78 -12.05
N GLY A 12 24.11 -5.08 -11.97
CA GLY A 12 23.60 -5.95 -10.89
C GLY A 12 24.43 -5.91 -9.60
N LYS A 13 23.82 -5.53 -8.46
CA LYS A 13 24.36 -5.83 -7.11
C LYS A 13 24.64 -7.35 -7.00
N SER A 14 25.79 -7.72 -6.43
CA SER A 14 26.17 -9.11 -6.19
C SER A 14 25.12 -9.79 -5.29
N ILE A 15 24.47 -10.85 -5.78
CA ILE A 15 23.53 -11.67 -5.02
C ILE A 15 24.35 -12.72 -4.27
N THR A 16 24.30 -12.71 -2.94
CA THR A 16 24.84 -13.79 -2.10
C THR A 16 23.87 -14.97 -2.10
N PRO A 17 24.28 -16.16 -2.56
CA PRO A 17 23.38 -17.31 -2.62
C PRO A 17 22.86 -17.71 -1.23
N GLU A 18 21.57 -18.05 -1.14
CA GLU A 18 20.97 -18.63 0.06
C GLU A 18 21.26 -20.14 0.09
N THR A 19 21.90 -20.60 1.16
CA THR A 19 22.17 -22.04 1.36
C THR A 19 20.90 -22.74 1.83
N ILE A 20 20.42 -23.67 1.02
CA ILE A 20 19.27 -24.52 1.32
C ILE A 20 19.74 -25.77 2.06
N ILE A 21 19.18 -25.99 3.24
CA ILE A 21 19.35 -27.21 4.04
C ILE A 21 18.01 -27.96 4.04
N SER A 22 18.03 -29.28 3.82
CA SER A 22 16.80 -30.08 3.88
C SER A 22 16.32 -30.22 5.32
N VAL A 23 15.02 -30.03 5.55
CA VAL A 23 14.40 -30.20 6.87
C VAL A 23 13.65 -31.54 6.87
N SER A 24 14.04 -32.48 7.73
CA SER A 24 13.33 -33.76 7.83
C SER A 24 11.90 -33.55 8.33
N ALA A 25 10.94 -34.24 7.71
CA ALA A 25 9.49 -34.13 8.01
C ALA A 25 9.13 -34.30 9.51
N THR A 26 9.99 -34.95 10.28
CA THR A 26 9.84 -35.16 11.73
C THR A 26 9.98 -33.89 12.58
N ALA A 27 10.67 -32.85 12.10
CA ALA A 27 10.88 -31.62 12.87
C ALA A 27 9.70 -30.63 12.78
N ALA A 28 8.89 -30.70 11.72
CA ALA A 28 7.76 -29.78 11.48
C ALA A 28 6.53 -30.10 12.35
N LEU A 29 6.32 -31.36 12.73
CA LEU A 29 5.15 -31.81 13.50
C LEU A 29 5.21 -31.42 14.99
N ASN A 30 6.41 -31.26 15.57
CA ASN A 30 6.57 -30.96 17.00
C ASN A 30 6.32 -29.49 17.38
N LYS A 31 6.13 -28.59 16.40
CA LYS A 31 5.91 -27.15 16.66
C LYS A 31 4.42 -26.75 16.70
N LEU A 32 3.51 -27.67 16.36
CA LEU A 32 2.06 -27.44 16.27
C LEU A 32 1.27 -27.91 17.51
N SER A 33 1.91 -28.53 18.50
CA SER A 33 1.22 -29.23 19.60
C SER A 33 1.29 -28.56 20.98
N ILE A 34 1.82 -27.33 21.11
CA ILE A 34 2.03 -26.69 22.43
C ILE A 34 1.03 -25.56 22.75
N GLU A 35 0.19 -25.09 21.82
CA GLU A 35 -0.75 -23.99 22.07
C GLU A 35 -2.22 -24.41 21.95
N SER A 36 -2.76 -25.16 22.93
CA SER A 36 -4.21 -25.25 23.09
C SER A 36 -4.66 -25.79 24.45
N HIS A 37 -4.38 -25.10 25.56
CA HIS A 37 -5.06 -25.35 26.84
C HIS A 37 -5.46 -24.04 27.55
N VAL A 38 -6.64 -23.50 27.19
CA VAL A 38 -7.36 -22.52 28.02
C VAL A 38 -8.74 -23.09 28.34
N LYS A 39 -8.93 -23.41 29.63
CA LYS A 39 -10.18 -23.93 30.21
C LYS A 39 -11.29 -22.86 30.15
N ARG A 40 -12.39 -23.16 29.46
CA ARG A 40 -13.64 -22.38 29.52
C ARG A 40 -14.42 -22.79 30.76
N ASN A 41 -14.55 -21.87 31.72
CA ASN A 41 -15.46 -22.01 32.86
C ASN A 41 -16.81 -21.38 32.50
N THR A 42 -17.83 -22.21 32.33
CA THR A 42 -19.23 -21.81 32.12
C THR A 42 -19.92 -21.62 33.47
N ASN A 43 -20.27 -20.38 33.81
CA ASN A 43 -21.27 -20.10 34.84
C ASN A 43 -22.39 -19.24 34.25
N GLN A 44 -23.62 -19.79 34.29
CA GLN A 44 -24.87 -19.13 33.91
C GLN A 44 -25.24 -18.01 34.89
N PRO A 45 -25.83 -16.89 34.45
CA PRO A 45 -26.48 -15.95 35.36
C PRO A 45 -27.98 -16.25 35.47
N LYS A 46 -28.46 -16.43 36.71
CA LYS A 46 -29.89 -16.38 37.05
C LYS A 46 -30.36 -14.93 37.06
N ALA A 47 -31.53 -14.70 36.46
CA ALA A 47 -32.21 -13.41 36.41
C ALA A 47 -32.71 -12.98 37.80
N ASN A 48 -32.51 -11.70 38.16
CA ASN A 48 -33.34 -11.02 39.14
C ASN A 48 -33.34 -9.49 38.92
N THR A 49 -34.56 -8.97 38.71
CA THR A 49 -35.11 -7.65 39.08
C THR A 49 -34.23 -6.39 39.03
N ARG A 50 -34.59 -5.49 38.10
CA ARG A 50 -34.09 -4.12 37.93
C ARG A 50 -34.20 -3.28 39.22
N LYS A 51 -33.05 -2.84 39.74
CA LYS A 51 -32.84 -1.55 40.43
C LYS A 51 -31.58 -0.90 39.85
N GLN A 52 -31.62 0.40 39.54
CA GLN A 52 -30.45 1.13 39.05
C GLN A 52 -29.35 1.13 40.12
N VAL A 53 -28.30 0.33 39.90
CA VAL A 53 -27.12 0.31 40.77
C VAL A 53 -26.31 1.58 40.51
N PRO A 54 -25.93 2.36 41.55
CA PRO A 54 -25.05 3.50 41.37
C PRO A 54 -23.68 3.03 40.83
N LYS A 55 -23.20 3.67 39.76
CA LYS A 55 -21.92 3.33 39.09
C LYS A 55 -20.79 3.18 40.12
N SER A 56 -20.08 2.05 40.07
CA SER A 56 -18.93 1.72 40.92
C SER A 56 -17.83 2.79 40.84
N GLY A 57 -17.10 3.04 41.93
CA GLY A 57 -16.00 4.00 41.97
C GLY A 57 -14.94 3.79 40.88
N ARG A 58 -14.69 2.54 40.50
CA ARG A 58 -13.80 2.19 39.37
C ARG A 58 -14.35 2.65 38.02
N GLN A 59 -15.66 2.56 37.80
CA GLN A 59 -16.30 3.04 36.57
C GLN A 59 -16.29 4.56 36.47
N ARG A 60 -16.51 5.26 37.61
CA ARG A 60 -16.42 6.72 37.67
C ARG A 60 -15.00 7.21 37.40
N ALA A 61 -13.99 6.61 38.03
CA ALA A 61 -12.58 6.93 37.77
C ALA A 61 -12.18 6.72 36.30
N LEU A 62 -12.68 5.66 35.66
CA LEU A 62 -12.40 5.38 34.24
C LEU A 62 -13.13 6.36 33.29
N GLU A 63 -14.35 6.80 33.64
CA GLU A 63 -15.06 7.87 32.91
C GLU A 63 -14.36 9.23 33.09
N GLU A 64 -13.89 9.55 34.29
CA GLU A 64 -13.13 10.77 34.61
C GLU A 64 -11.82 10.81 33.80
N ALA A 65 -11.05 9.70 33.82
CA ALA A 65 -9.82 9.56 33.07
C ALA A 65 -10.05 9.73 31.55
N LYS A 66 -11.11 9.11 31.01
CA LYS A 66 -11.52 9.29 29.61
C LYS A 66 -11.93 10.73 29.29
N LYS A 67 -12.58 11.45 30.22
CA LYS A 67 -12.92 12.87 30.05
C LYS A 67 -11.68 13.76 30.04
N VAL A 68 -10.75 13.55 30.98
CA VAL A 68 -9.48 14.30 31.04
C VAL A 68 -8.64 14.04 29.78
N GLN A 69 -8.58 12.80 29.31
CA GLN A 69 -7.87 12.46 28.08
C GLN A 69 -8.49 13.12 26.84
N ARG A 70 -9.84 13.15 26.74
CA ARG A 70 -10.54 13.87 25.67
C ARG A 70 -10.26 15.37 25.68
N ARG A 71 -10.32 16.02 26.85
CA ARG A 71 -9.98 17.45 26.97
C ARG A 71 -8.56 17.75 26.50
N LYS A 72 -7.58 16.94 26.92
CA LYS A 72 -6.18 17.10 26.46
C LYS A 72 -6.03 16.93 24.95
N LEU A 73 -6.79 16.01 24.34
CA LEU A 73 -6.79 15.83 22.88
C LEU A 73 -7.48 17.02 22.17
N GLU A 74 -8.57 17.54 22.72
CA GLU A 74 -9.26 18.73 22.22
C GLU A 74 -8.37 19.99 22.30
N ASP A 75 -7.65 20.20 23.40
CA ASP A 75 -6.74 21.34 23.58
C ASP A 75 -5.59 21.28 22.55
N LYS A 76 -5.03 20.09 22.33
CA LYS A 76 -4.00 19.85 21.31
C LYS A 76 -4.53 20.07 19.89
N SER A 77 -5.70 19.52 19.57
CA SER A 77 -6.37 19.73 18.28
C SER A 77 -6.62 21.22 18.02
N THR A 78 -7.10 21.95 19.03
CA THR A 78 -7.32 23.39 18.93
C THR A 78 -6.02 24.15 18.67
N THR A 79 -4.93 23.75 19.34
CA THR A 79 -3.60 24.35 19.12
C THR A 79 -3.10 24.10 17.69
N ALA A 80 -3.24 22.87 17.19
CA ALA A 80 -2.87 22.51 15.82
C ALA A 80 -3.68 23.31 14.78
N THR A 81 -4.99 23.49 15.00
CA THR A 81 -5.86 24.30 14.13
C THR A 81 -5.45 25.77 14.13
N SER A 82 -5.18 26.37 15.30
CA SER A 82 -4.73 27.76 15.38
C SER A 82 -3.38 27.98 14.67
N PHE A 83 -2.45 27.04 14.82
CA PHE A 83 -1.16 27.11 14.13
C PHE A 83 -1.31 26.96 12.62
N TRP A 84 -2.20 26.08 12.17
CA TRP A 84 -2.54 25.95 10.76
C TRP A 84 -3.11 27.25 10.18
N GLU A 85 -4.02 27.93 10.88
CA GLU A 85 -4.56 29.22 10.44
C GLU A 85 -3.48 30.31 10.30
N GLU A 86 -2.55 30.36 11.25
CA GLU A 86 -1.41 31.28 11.18
C GLU A 86 -0.55 31.01 9.92
N ARG A 87 -0.20 29.73 9.68
CA ARG A 87 0.55 29.32 8.50
C ARG A 87 -0.21 29.59 7.21
N LEU A 88 -1.53 29.39 7.21
CA LEU A 88 -2.38 29.68 6.08
C LEU A 88 -2.36 31.18 5.74
N GLY A 89 -2.38 32.06 6.75
CA GLY A 89 -2.18 33.50 6.57
C GLY A 89 -0.88 33.82 5.84
N GLU A 90 0.24 33.21 6.28
CA GLU A 90 1.53 33.32 5.62
C GLU A 90 1.47 32.85 4.16
N PHE A 91 0.88 31.68 3.90
CA PHE A 91 0.80 31.11 2.55
C PHE A 91 -0.07 31.95 1.61
N ARG A 92 -1.16 32.54 2.11
CA ARG A 92 -2.04 33.40 1.32
C ARG A 92 -1.37 34.70 0.92
N SER A 93 -0.43 35.21 1.73
CA SER A 93 0.37 36.39 1.40
C SER A 93 1.34 36.14 0.23
N GLU A 94 1.66 34.88 -0.08
CA GLU A 94 2.51 34.52 -1.21
C GLU A 94 1.74 34.68 -2.53
N TRP A 95 2.18 35.62 -3.38
CA TRP A 95 1.53 35.92 -4.66
C TRP A 95 1.77 34.82 -5.71
N SER A 96 2.90 34.13 -5.65
CA SER A 96 3.22 33.06 -6.60
C SER A 96 2.51 31.77 -6.21
N LEU A 97 1.55 31.32 -7.02
CA LEU A 97 0.81 30.07 -6.78
C LEU A 97 1.75 28.86 -6.71
N THR A 98 2.78 28.82 -7.56
CA THR A 98 3.79 27.75 -7.51
C THR A 98 4.52 27.75 -6.17
N LYS A 99 4.98 28.90 -5.67
CA LYS A 99 5.66 28.97 -4.36
C LYS A 99 4.70 28.61 -3.22
N ARG A 100 3.46 29.08 -3.30
CA ARG A 100 2.39 28.76 -2.35
C ARG A 100 2.14 27.26 -2.28
N PHE A 101 2.02 26.58 -3.42
CA PHE A 101 1.90 25.12 -3.50
C PHE A 101 3.07 24.41 -2.81
N HIS A 102 4.31 24.80 -3.12
CA HIS A 102 5.49 24.17 -2.52
C HIS A 102 5.57 24.40 -1.00
N LYS A 103 5.22 25.61 -0.51
CA LYS A 103 5.14 25.91 0.92
C LYS A 103 4.11 25.03 1.62
N THR A 104 2.92 24.89 1.05
CA THR A 104 1.84 24.05 1.60
C THR A 104 2.21 22.56 1.58
N ALA A 105 2.77 22.06 0.47
CA ALA A 105 3.23 20.68 0.38
C ALA A 105 4.32 20.36 1.41
N LYS A 106 5.31 21.24 1.55
CA LYS A 106 6.38 21.10 2.56
C LYS A 106 5.82 21.10 3.98
N TYR A 107 4.81 21.93 4.26
CA TYR A 107 4.14 21.94 5.56
C TYR A 107 3.44 20.60 5.84
N LEU A 108 2.67 20.10 4.88
CA LEU A 108 1.99 18.80 4.98
C LEU A 108 2.97 17.65 5.23
N ASP A 109 4.10 17.63 4.52
CA ASP A 109 5.14 16.60 4.70
C ASP A 109 5.80 16.65 6.08
N GLY A 110 5.87 17.84 6.69
CA GLY A 110 6.45 18.05 8.01
C GLY A 110 5.50 17.82 9.19
N LEU A 111 4.22 17.49 8.95
CA LEU A 111 3.25 17.27 10.02
C LEU A 111 3.53 15.99 10.81
N SER A 112 3.34 16.06 12.13
CA SER A 112 3.31 14.87 12.98
C SER A 112 2.07 14.02 12.68
N ASP A 113 2.08 12.72 13.01
CA ASP A 113 0.91 11.84 12.82
C ASP A 113 -0.34 12.37 13.54
N GLN A 114 -0.17 13.00 14.70
CA GLN A 114 -1.27 13.59 15.47
C GLN A 114 -1.86 14.81 14.76
N ASP A 115 -1.01 15.73 14.30
CA ASP A 115 -1.48 16.94 13.60
C ASP A 115 -2.06 16.60 12.23
N ARG A 116 -1.52 15.58 11.56
CA ARG A 116 -2.02 15.06 10.28
C ARG A 116 -3.47 14.58 10.41
N GLN A 117 -3.85 13.93 11.51
CA GLN A 117 -5.24 13.51 11.74
C GLN A 117 -6.22 14.69 11.84
N VAL A 118 -5.75 15.86 12.27
CA VAL A 118 -6.59 17.05 12.49
C VAL A 118 -6.59 17.97 11.26
N ILE A 119 -5.44 18.18 10.64
CA ILE A 119 -5.21 19.27 9.67
C ILE A 119 -5.13 18.77 8.22
N ALA A 120 -4.74 17.51 7.98
CA ALA A 120 -4.40 17.07 6.62
C ALA A 120 -5.55 17.22 5.63
N ALA A 121 -6.79 16.93 6.05
CA ALA A 121 -7.96 17.11 5.20
C ALA A 121 -8.12 18.56 4.71
N GLU A 122 -8.01 19.53 5.62
CA GLU A 122 -8.18 20.94 5.30
C GLU A 122 -7.02 21.46 4.44
N ALA A 123 -5.79 21.09 4.79
CA ALA A 123 -4.61 21.45 4.03
C ALA A 123 -4.60 20.80 2.62
N SER A 124 -5.10 19.57 2.46
CA SER A 124 -5.29 18.94 1.14
C SER A 124 -6.35 19.63 0.30
N ILE A 125 -7.42 20.16 0.89
CA ILE A 125 -8.39 21.01 0.18
C ILE A 125 -7.70 22.29 -0.29
N TYR A 126 -6.88 22.92 0.57
CA TYR A 126 -6.14 24.12 0.18
C TYR A 126 -5.14 23.84 -0.94
N VAL A 127 -4.49 22.67 -0.96
CA VAL A 127 -3.68 22.23 -2.11
C VAL A 127 -4.51 22.15 -3.38
N CYS A 128 -5.70 21.52 -3.33
CA CYS A 128 -6.61 21.44 -4.48
C CYS A 128 -7.04 22.82 -4.96
N ASP A 129 -7.27 23.76 -4.04
CA ASP A 129 -7.65 25.14 -4.32
C ASP A 129 -6.53 25.92 -5.04
N ILE A 130 -5.28 25.76 -4.59
CA ILE A 130 -4.11 26.36 -5.25
C ILE A 130 -3.97 25.80 -6.67
N LEU A 131 -4.06 24.48 -6.84
CA LEU A 131 -3.95 23.83 -8.15
C LEU A 131 -5.07 24.29 -9.10
N ALA A 132 -6.30 24.40 -8.61
CA ALA A 132 -7.41 24.94 -9.38
C ALA A 132 -7.21 26.41 -9.75
N SER A 133 -6.65 27.22 -8.84
CA SER A 133 -6.27 28.60 -9.13
C SER A 133 -5.19 28.70 -10.22
N MET A 134 -4.22 27.77 -10.24
CA MET A 134 -3.19 27.69 -11.28
C MET A 134 -3.81 27.35 -12.65
N ILE A 135 -4.82 26.47 -12.69
CA ILE A 135 -5.57 26.15 -13.91
C ILE A 135 -6.26 27.41 -14.45
N LEU A 136 -6.95 28.17 -13.60
CA LEU A 136 -7.63 29.40 -14.02
C LEU A 136 -6.65 30.49 -14.47
N GLU A 137 -5.50 30.62 -13.79
CA GLU A 137 -4.44 31.55 -14.20
C GLU A 137 -3.86 31.18 -15.57
N GLY A 138 -3.56 29.90 -15.80
CA GLY A 138 -3.10 29.40 -17.10
C GLY A 138 -4.13 29.66 -18.20
N ARG A 139 -5.40 29.34 -17.96
CA ARG A 139 -6.51 29.61 -18.90
C ARG A 139 -6.63 31.10 -19.25
N ARG A 140 -6.52 32.01 -18.26
CA ARG A 140 -6.53 33.47 -18.49
C ARG A 140 -5.34 33.95 -19.32
N LYS A 141 -4.18 33.33 -19.15
CA LYS A 141 -2.95 33.64 -19.92
C LYS A 141 -2.90 32.95 -21.29
N GLY A 142 -3.83 32.04 -21.57
CA GLY A 142 -3.81 31.22 -22.79
C GLY A 142 -2.81 30.05 -22.75
N ASP A 143 -2.15 29.80 -21.61
CA ASP A 143 -1.24 28.68 -21.42
C ASP A 143 -1.96 27.50 -20.75
N ARG A 144 -2.21 26.45 -21.52
CA ARG A 144 -2.90 25.23 -21.07
C ARG A 144 -1.99 24.00 -21.03
N ALA A 145 -0.69 24.16 -21.24
CA ALA A 145 0.23 23.02 -21.36
C ALA A 145 0.26 22.15 -20.10
N ALA A 146 0.20 22.77 -18.92
CA ALA A 146 0.23 22.07 -17.64
C ALA A 146 -1.17 21.68 -17.11
N GLU A 147 -2.26 22.05 -17.80
CA GLU A 147 -3.62 21.99 -17.25
C GLU A 147 -4.03 20.57 -16.82
N LEU A 148 -3.83 19.59 -17.69
CA LEU A 148 -4.16 18.19 -17.39
C LEU A 148 -3.27 17.61 -16.28
N GLY A 149 -2.00 18.04 -16.20
CA GLY A 149 -1.11 17.68 -15.10
C GLY A 149 -1.61 18.21 -13.76
N LEU A 150 -2.08 19.45 -13.72
CA LEU A 150 -2.67 20.05 -12.51
C LEU A 150 -3.96 19.32 -12.10
N TYR A 151 -4.83 18.96 -13.05
CA TYR A 151 -5.98 18.12 -12.75
C TYR A 151 -5.57 16.75 -12.21
N ALA A 152 -4.50 16.13 -12.71
CA ALA A 152 -4.01 14.83 -12.22
C ALA A 152 -3.53 14.93 -10.76
N MET A 153 -2.90 16.05 -10.40
CA MET A 153 -2.52 16.35 -9.02
C MET A 153 -3.74 16.55 -8.10
N ILE A 154 -4.78 17.25 -8.57
CA ILE A 154 -6.05 17.38 -7.82
C ILE A 154 -6.67 16.00 -7.62
N TRP A 155 -6.77 15.21 -8.70
CA TRP A 155 -7.30 13.85 -8.67
C TRP A 155 -6.59 12.96 -7.64
N ALA A 156 -5.25 13.02 -7.60
CA ALA A 156 -4.44 12.26 -6.66
C ALA A 156 -4.70 12.68 -5.20
N ASN A 157 -4.77 13.98 -4.92
CA ASN A 157 -5.07 14.50 -3.58
C ASN A 157 -6.47 14.06 -3.11
N LEU A 158 -7.49 14.15 -3.97
CA LEU A 158 -8.84 13.74 -3.62
C LEU A 158 -8.96 12.24 -3.31
N ARG A 159 -8.17 11.39 -3.97
CA ARG A 159 -8.12 9.97 -3.64
C ARG A 159 -7.52 9.71 -2.27
N GLN A 160 -6.43 10.39 -1.92
CA GLN A 160 -5.80 10.26 -0.60
C GLN A 160 -6.73 10.75 0.52
N MET A 161 -7.47 11.84 0.27
CA MET A 161 -8.43 12.39 1.21
C MET A 161 -9.57 11.44 1.58
N GLY A 162 -9.92 10.49 0.70
CA GLY A 162 -10.99 9.52 0.98
C GLY A 162 -10.74 8.65 2.22
N ASN A 163 -9.48 8.55 2.66
CA ASN A 163 -9.06 7.79 3.85
C ASN A 163 -8.81 8.68 5.09
N MET A 164 -9.09 9.98 5.01
CA MET A 164 -8.85 10.93 6.10
C MET A 164 -10.12 11.19 6.93
N GLN A 165 -9.95 11.72 8.14
CA GLN A 165 -11.07 12.26 8.92
C GLN A 165 -11.48 13.61 8.32
N LEU A 166 -12.71 13.69 7.84
CA LEU A 166 -13.24 14.86 7.13
C LEU A 166 -14.28 15.55 8.00
N SER A 167 -14.04 16.80 8.41
CA SER A 167 -15.10 17.61 9.02
C SER A 167 -16.28 17.79 8.03
N PRO A 168 -17.49 18.13 8.49
CA PRO A 168 -18.63 18.36 7.60
C PRO A 168 -18.37 19.39 6.49
N ASP A 169 -17.69 20.48 6.82
CA ASP A 169 -17.32 21.55 5.88
C ASP A 169 -16.25 21.09 4.87
N CYS A 170 -15.23 20.37 5.35
CA CYS A 170 -14.23 19.73 4.49
C CYS A 170 -14.88 18.74 3.53
N PHE A 171 -15.80 17.90 4.02
CA PHE A 171 -16.50 16.91 3.22
C PHE A 171 -17.40 17.56 2.15
N ALA A 172 -18.05 18.68 2.45
CA ALA A 172 -18.84 19.43 1.47
C ALA A 172 -17.97 19.93 0.31
N THR A 173 -16.82 20.52 0.63
CA THR A 173 -15.87 21.04 -0.37
C THR A 173 -15.19 19.91 -1.15
N TYR A 174 -14.81 18.83 -0.47
CA TYR A 174 -14.31 17.60 -1.07
C TYR A 174 -15.27 17.05 -2.14
N LYS A 175 -16.56 16.95 -1.82
CA LYS A 175 -17.59 16.54 -2.79
C LYS A 175 -17.70 17.50 -3.97
N ALA A 176 -17.54 18.80 -3.75
CA ALA A 176 -17.58 19.78 -4.82
C ALA A 176 -16.42 19.59 -5.83
N PHE A 177 -15.21 19.30 -5.33
CA PHE A 177 -14.06 18.92 -6.15
C PHE A 177 -14.24 17.57 -6.86
N LEU A 178 -14.77 16.54 -6.18
CA LEU A 178 -15.07 15.27 -6.83
C LEU A 178 -16.05 15.44 -7.99
N ALA A 179 -17.12 16.21 -7.78
CA ALA A 179 -18.10 16.52 -8.82
C ALA A 179 -17.48 17.26 -10.01
N LEU A 180 -16.47 18.11 -9.78
CA LEU A 180 -15.73 18.81 -10.84
C LEU A 180 -15.05 17.82 -11.81
N LEU A 181 -14.45 16.78 -11.25
CA LEU A 181 -13.79 15.71 -11.99
C LEU A 181 -14.74 14.59 -12.41
N LYS A 182 -16.06 14.74 -12.19
CA LYS A 182 -17.07 13.69 -12.40
C LYS A 182 -16.76 12.39 -11.65
N MET A 183 -16.07 12.47 -10.52
CA MET A 183 -15.74 11.32 -9.66
C MET A 183 -16.88 11.01 -8.70
N ASN A 184 -17.06 9.72 -8.41
CA ASN A 184 -17.94 9.29 -7.34
C ASN A 184 -17.26 9.51 -5.98
N VAL A 185 -18.07 9.74 -4.95
CA VAL A 185 -17.59 9.74 -3.57
C VAL A 185 -17.18 8.31 -3.20
N PRO A 186 -15.94 8.08 -2.73
CA PRO A 186 -15.52 6.77 -2.25
C PRO A 186 -16.44 6.26 -1.14
N PRO A 187 -16.81 4.97 -1.10
CA PRO A 187 -17.67 4.41 -0.05
C PRO A 187 -17.15 4.63 1.38
N GLU A 188 -15.83 4.69 1.53
CA GLU A 188 -15.13 4.88 2.81
C GLU A 188 -15.15 6.34 3.27
N ALA A 189 -15.35 7.28 2.34
CA ALA A 189 -15.29 8.71 2.64
C ALA A 189 -16.61 9.19 3.23
N ALA A 190 -16.58 9.60 4.51
CA ALA A 190 -17.72 10.16 5.21
C ALA A 190 -17.34 11.38 6.04
N ALA A 191 -18.31 12.26 6.27
CA ALA A 191 -18.15 13.34 7.23
C ALA A 191 -18.09 12.78 8.66
N ASP A 192 -17.04 13.12 9.39
CA ASP A 192 -16.93 12.86 10.81
C ASP A 192 -17.76 13.88 11.59
N MET A 193 -18.97 13.46 11.97
CA MET A 193 -19.91 14.27 12.75
C MET A 193 -19.45 14.53 14.19
N SER A 194 -18.39 13.87 14.66
CA SER A 194 -17.80 14.14 15.98
C SER A 194 -16.84 15.34 15.98
N MET A 195 -16.34 15.72 14.80
CA MET A 195 -15.53 16.93 14.64
C MET A 195 -16.43 18.17 14.70
N LYS A 196 -15.94 19.24 15.35
CA LYS A 196 -16.65 20.52 15.33
C LYS A 196 -16.71 21.05 13.91
N SER A 197 -17.93 21.22 13.39
CA SER A 197 -18.14 21.92 12.13
C SER A 197 -17.62 23.35 12.27
N ARG A 198 -16.76 23.73 11.34
CA ARG A 198 -16.12 25.03 11.28
C ARG A 198 -15.92 25.35 9.81
N LYS A 199 -16.33 26.55 9.41
CA LYS A 199 -16.07 27.07 8.08
C LYS A 199 -14.57 27.04 7.79
N LEU A 200 -14.21 26.63 6.58
CA LEU A 200 -12.82 26.70 6.10
C LEU A 200 -12.25 28.12 6.30
N PRO A 201 -11.01 28.28 6.77
CA PRO A 201 -10.37 29.56 7.01
C PRO A 201 -9.91 30.27 5.72
N PHE A 202 -10.31 29.77 4.57
CA PHE A 202 -10.10 30.36 3.26
C PHE A 202 -11.37 30.21 2.41
N GLU A 203 -11.56 31.17 1.50
CA GLU A 203 -12.59 31.10 0.48
C GLU A 203 -12.07 30.25 -0.68
N THR A 204 -12.90 29.32 -1.14
CA THR A 204 -12.49 28.38 -2.19
C THR A 204 -12.76 28.97 -3.57
N VAL A 205 -11.89 28.69 -4.53
CA VAL A 205 -12.09 29.04 -5.94
C VAL A 205 -13.33 28.39 -6.53
N LEU A 206 -13.81 27.30 -5.92
CA LEU A 206 -15.06 26.64 -6.28
C LEU A 206 -16.30 27.46 -5.91
N GLU A 207 -16.23 28.38 -4.95
CA GLU A 207 -17.37 29.26 -4.63
C GLU A 207 -17.58 30.31 -5.72
N VAL A 208 -16.50 30.72 -6.40
CA VAL A 208 -16.52 31.85 -7.35
C VAL A 208 -16.51 31.40 -8.81
N SER A 209 -15.68 30.41 -9.17
CA SER A 209 -15.33 30.10 -10.57
C SER A 209 -15.51 28.62 -10.94
N ARG A 210 -16.42 27.90 -10.26
CA ARG A 210 -16.66 26.46 -10.50
C ARG A 210 -16.99 26.12 -11.95
N ALA A 211 -17.79 26.96 -12.62
CA ALA A 211 -18.20 26.73 -14.01
C ALA A 211 -17.02 26.77 -14.99
N GLU A 212 -15.98 27.53 -14.63
CA GLU A 212 -14.75 27.69 -15.41
C GLU A 212 -13.72 26.60 -15.13
N LEU A 213 -13.99 25.64 -14.24
CA LEU A 213 -13.05 24.59 -13.84
C LEU A 213 -13.42 23.20 -14.39
N LYS A 214 -14.30 23.14 -15.40
CA LYS A 214 -14.68 21.87 -16.03
C LYS A 214 -13.47 21.16 -16.65
N LEU A 215 -13.36 19.86 -16.38
CA LEU A 215 -12.38 18.97 -17.00
C LEU A 215 -12.58 19.00 -18.52
N PRO A 216 -11.51 19.20 -19.33
CA PRO A 216 -11.65 19.39 -20.77
C PRO A 216 -11.85 18.09 -21.57
N VAL A 217 -11.67 16.93 -20.95
CA VAL A 217 -11.84 15.59 -21.55
C VAL A 217 -12.68 14.69 -20.66
N GLU A 218 -13.09 13.52 -21.15
CA GLU A 218 -13.85 12.57 -20.32
C GLU A 218 -12.97 11.92 -19.23
N LEU A 219 -13.60 11.57 -18.10
CA LEU A 219 -12.87 11.12 -16.90
C LEU A 219 -11.98 9.90 -17.19
N VAL A 220 -12.47 8.91 -17.94
CA VAL A 220 -11.72 7.69 -18.26
C VAL A 220 -10.50 8.02 -19.12
N GLU A 221 -10.67 8.87 -20.14
CA GLU A 221 -9.57 9.30 -21.00
C GLU A 221 -8.51 10.07 -20.20
N PHE A 222 -8.96 11.05 -19.40
CA PHE A 222 -8.11 11.81 -18.51
C PHE A 222 -7.29 10.91 -17.58
N GLN A 223 -7.93 9.94 -16.93
CA GLN A 223 -7.29 9.02 -16.00
C GLN A 223 -6.18 8.20 -16.68
N LEU A 224 -6.49 7.61 -17.84
CA LEU A 224 -5.55 6.75 -18.56
C LEU A 224 -4.35 7.54 -19.11
N GLN A 225 -4.57 8.78 -19.57
CA GLN A 225 -3.51 9.58 -20.17
C GLN A 225 -2.65 10.32 -19.13
N ASN A 226 -3.23 10.78 -18.01
CA ASN A 226 -2.58 11.74 -17.12
C ASN A 226 -2.35 11.23 -15.69
N CYS A 227 -3.12 10.25 -15.21
CA CYS A 227 -3.06 9.81 -13.81
C CYS A 227 -2.06 8.67 -13.55
N GLY A 228 -1.37 8.16 -14.56
CA GLY A 228 -0.45 7.01 -14.47
C GLY A 228 0.56 7.03 -13.32
N PRO A 229 1.21 8.17 -12.99
CA PRO A 229 2.11 8.28 -11.83
C PRO A 229 1.43 8.12 -10.47
N TYR A 230 0.11 8.38 -10.40
CA TYR A 230 -0.68 8.38 -9.18
C TYR A 230 -1.56 7.14 -9.03
N LEU A 231 -1.62 6.28 -10.05
CA LEU A 231 -2.34 5.01 -9.97
C LEU A 231 -1.65 4.08 -8.98
N GLU A 232 -2.44 3.54 -8.06
CA GLU A 232 -1.98 2.56 -7.08
C GLU A 232 -1.46 1.31 -7.80
N ARG A 233 -0.23 0.91 -7.48
CA ARG A 233 0.44 -0.24 -8.09
C ARG A 233 0.51 -1.46 -7.18
N SER A 234 0.38 -1.25 -5.87
CA SER A 234 0.34 -2.29 -4.83
C SER A 234 -1.10 -2.64 -4.50
N PHE A 235 -1.38 -3.92 -4.29
CA PHE A 235 -2.73 -4.39 -3.96
C PHE A 235 -2.74 -4.98 -2.56
N ASP A 236 -2.97 -4.12 -1.56
CA ASP A 236 -3.03 -4.52 -0.14
C ASP A 236 -1.77 -5.28 0.30
N ALA A 237 -0.62 -4.62 0.13
CA ALA A 237 0.67 -5.13 0.53
C ALA A 237 0.77 -5.19 2.05
N ALA A 238 1.19 -6.33 2.59
CA ALA A 238 1.38 -6.50 4.02
C ALA A 238 2.61 -7.39 4.31
N PRO A 239 3.21 -7.28 5.51
CA PRO A 239 4.29 -8.17 5.91
C PRO A 239 3.87 -9.65 5.86
N ASP A 240 4.76 -10.52 5.38
CA ASP A 240 4.59 -11.97 5.38
C ASP A 240 5.88 -12.64 5.83
N ALA A 241 5.81 -13.56 6.80
CA ALA A 241 6.99 -14.20 7.39
C ALA A 241 7.81 -15.02 6.38
N ARG A 242 7.19 -15.50 5.29
CA ARG A 242 7.87 -16.24 4.22
C ARG A 242 8.75 -15.33 3.36
N VAL A 243 8.53 -14.02 3.41
CA VAL A 243 9.11 -13.02 2.51
C VAL A 243 9.61 -11.82 3.31
N PRO A 244 10.73 -11.94 4.04
CA PRO A 244 11.19 -10.87 4.93
C PRO A 244 11.69 -9.63 4.19
N ASN A 245 12.04 -9.75 2.91
CA ASN A 245 12.74 -8.72 2.15
C ASN A 245 11.81 -7.66 1.52
N PHE A 246 10.50 -7.93 1.44
CA PHE A 246 9.50 -6.97 0.97
C PHE A 246 8.09 -7.39 1.41
N GLN A 247 7.12 -6.49 1.29
CA GLN A 247 5.71 -6.76 1.63
C GLN A 247 4.96 -7.29 0.39
N PRO A 248 4.58 -8.57 0.32
CA PRO A 248 3.82 -9.10 -0.80
C PRO A 248 2.36 -8.59 -0.80
N ASP A 249 1.82 -8.41 -2.01
CA ASP A 249 0.41 -8.08 -2.24
C ASP A 249 -0.51 -9.17 -1.66
N ALA A 250 -1.76 -8.82 -1.35
CA ALA A 250 -2.76 -9.76 -0.83
C ALA A 250 -2.96 -10.99 -1.72
N TRP A 251 -2.95 -10.82 -3.05
CA TRP A 251 -3.07 -11.96 -3.98
C TRP A 251 -1.82 -12.85 -3.96
N GLN A 252 -0.62 -12.27 -3.80
CA GLN A 252 0.63 -13.02 -3.67
C GLN A 252 0.60 -13.86 -2.39
N ARG A 253 0.19 -13.28 -1.26
CA ARG A 253 0.02 -14.01 0.01
C ARG A 253 -0.94 -15.19 -0.12
N LYS A 254 -2.11 -15.00 -0.75
CA LYS A 254 -3.07 -16.09 -1.04
C LYS A 254 -2.46 -17.20 -1.91
N VAL A 255 -1.64 -16.84 -2.89
CA VAL A 255 -0.94 -17.80 -3.74
C VAL A 255 0.11 -18.58 -2.93
N LEU A 256 0.85 -17.92 -2.04
CA LEU A 256 1.79 -18.60 -1.13
C LEU A 256 1.05 -19.60 -0.21
N ASP A 257 -0.10 -19.21 0.37
CA ASP A 257 -0.91 -20.09 1.22
C ASP A 257 -1.38 -21.35 0.47
N ALA A 258 -1.77 -21.19 -0.79
CA ALA A 258 -2.20 -22.31 -1.61
C ALA A 258 -1.03 -23.21 -2.04
N ILE A 259 0.16 -22.64 -2.29
CA ILE A 259 1.39 -23.43 -2.50
C ILE A 259 1.73 -24.23 -1.25
N ASP A 260 1.63 -23.63 -0.06
CA ASP A 260 1.90 -24.32 1.21
C ASP A 260 0.93 -25.47 1.45
N ALA A 261 -0.33 -25.31 1.04
CA ALA A 261 -1.37 -26.33 1.08
C ALA A 261 -1.35 -27.33 -0.10
N ASP A 262 -0.30 -27.32 -0.94
CA ASP A 262 -0.12 -28.20 -2.09
C ASP A 262 -1.30 -28.21 -3.07
N LYS A 263 -1.95 -27.05 -3.25
CA LYS A 263 -3.06 -26.87 -4.19
C LYS A 263 -2.57 -26.46 -5.58
N SER A 264 -3.27 -26.92 -6.62
CA SER A 264 -3.11 -26.39 -7.97
C SER A 264 -3.71 -25.00 -8.10
N LEU A 265 -3.04 -24.11 -8.85
CA LEU A 265 -3.37 -22.69 -8.93
C LEU A 265 -3.38 -22.21 -10.38
N PHE A 266 -4.36 -21.37 -10.72
CA PHE A 266 -4.38 -20.60 -11.96
C PHE A 266 -4.31 -19.10 -11.60
N VAL A 267 -3.19 -18.46 -11.93
CA VAL A 267 -2.90 -17.07 -11.52
C VAL A 267 -2.90 -16.16 -12.74
N VAL A 268 -3.83 -15.20 -12.77
CA VAL A 268 -3.89 -14.15 -13.79
C VAL A 268 -3.46 -12.84 -13.16
N ALA A 269 -2.29 -12.34 -13.55
CA ALA A 269 -1.77 -11.04 -13.12
C ALA A 269 -0.96 -10.38 -14.26
N PRO A 270 -0.93 -9.04 -14.37
CA PRO A 270 -0.20 -8.35 -15.43
C PRO A 270 1.31 -8.58 -15.37
N THR A 271 2.01 -8.32 -16.48
CA THR A 271 3.48 -8.30 -16.51
C THR A 271 3.99 -7.24 -15.55
N SER A 272 5.08 -7.52 -14.83
CA SER A 272 5.64 -6.76 -13.70
C SER A 272 4.94 -6.90 -12.34
N ALA A 273 3.80 -7.59 -12.22
CA ALA A 273 3.16 -7.87 -10.93
C ALA A 273 3.94 -8.82 -9.99
N GLY A 274 5.13 -9.28 -10.37
CA GLY A 274 5.94 -10.17 -9.53
C GLY A 274 5.55 -11.66 -9.60
N LYS A 275 4.93 -12.14 -10.69
CA LYS A 275 4.64 -13.58 -10.86
C LYS A 275 5.87 -14.48 -10.73
N THR A 276 7.03 -14.03 -11.21
CA THR A 276 8.29 -14.79 -11.14
C THR A 276 8.73 -15.04 -9.69
N PHE A 277 8.47 -14.09 -8.79
CA PHE A 277 8.79 -14.25 -7.36
C PHE A 277 8.09 -15.49 -6.76
N ILE A 278 6.82 -15.70 -7.10
CA ILE A 278 6.05 -16.87 -6.66
C ILE A 278 6.72 -18.18 -7.11
N SER A 279 7.29 -18.21 -8.32
CA SER A 279 7.95 -19.41 -8.85
C SER A 279 9.18 -19.78 -8.01
N PHE A 280 9.96 -18.79 -7.56
CA PHE A 280 11.10 -19.03 -6.67
C PHE A 280 10.70 -19.53 -5.29
N TYR A 281 9.55 -19.08 -4.77
CA TYR A 281 9.01 -19.63 -3.53
C TYR A 281 8.67 -21.12 -3.65
N ALA A 282 7.96 -21.50 -4.72
CA ALA A 282 7.64 -22.91 -4.98
C ALA A 282 8.90 -23.77 -5.13
N MET A 283 9.92 -23.26 -5.85
CA MET A 283 11.22 -23.92 -5.98
C MET A 283 11.90 -24.11 -4.63
N LYS A 284 11.93 -23.07 -3.80
CA LYS A 284 12.53 -23.12 -2.45
C LYS A 284 11.82 -24.17 -1.57
N LYS A 285 10.48 -24.22 -1.58
CA LYS A 285 9.70 -25.20 -0.81
C LYS A 285 10.13 -26.62 -1.15
N ILE A 286 10.15 -26.99 -2.44
CA ILE A 286 10.54 -28.33 -2.90
C ILE A 286 12.00 -28.65 -2.55
N LEU A 287 12.91 -27.70 -2.78
CA LEU A 287 14.33 -27.86 -2.45
C LEU A 287 14.58 -28.00 -0.94
N GLN A 288 13.73 -27.44 -0.07
CA GLN A 288 13.83 -27.56 1.38
C GLN A 288 13.18 -28.84 1.92
N SER A 289 12.07 -29.27 1.31
CA SER A 289 11.31 -30.43 1.79
C SER A 289 11.95 -31.77 1.45
N ASP A 290 12.63 -31.86 0.31
CA ASP A 290 13.14 -33.14 -0.20
C ASP A 290 14.47 -32.97 -0.97
N ASN A 291 15.33 -33.99 -0.89
CA ASN A 291 16.55 -34.10 -1.69
C ASN A 291 16.31 -34.75 -3.05
N ASP A 292 15.19 -35.45 -3.23
CA ASP A 292 14.81 -36.12 -4.47
C ASP A 292 13.61 -35.46 -5.18
N GLY A 293 12.98 -34.48 -4.53
CA GLY A 293 11.88 -33.69 -5.08
C GLY A 293 12.28 -32.94 -6.34
N THR A 294 11.48 -33.06 -7.41
CA THR A 294 11.73 -32.41 -8.70
C THR A 294 10.63 -31.39 -9.01
N LEU A 295 11.03 -30.16 -9.37
CA LEU A 295 10.12 -29.13 -9.89
C LEU A 295 10.46 -28.84 -11.35
N VAL A 296 9.44 -28.89 -12.21
CA VAL A 296 9.57 -28.55 -13.64
C VAL A 296 9.01 -27.15 -13.88
N TYR A 297 9.88 -26.22 -14.28
CA TYR A 297 9.49 -24.88 -14.70
C TYR A 297 9.45 -24.80 -16.22
N VAL A 298 8.29 -24.42 -16.78
CA VAL A 298 8.09 -24.32 -18.23
C VAL A 298 7.96 -22.85 -18.61
N ALA A 299 8.73 -22.41 -19.60
CA ALA A 299 8.67 -21.07 -20.17
C ALA A 299 8.61 -21.13 -21.70
N PRO A 300 7.99 -20.14 -22.35
CA PRO A 300 7.76 -20.16 -23.81
C PRO A 300 9.03 -19.90 -24.65
N THR A 301 10.09 -19.33 -24.06
CA THR A 301 11.30 -18.96 -24.81
C THR A 301 12.58 -19.43 -24.12
N LYS A 302 13.59 -19.78 -24.92
CA LYS A 302 14.92 -20.18 -24.43
C LYS A 302 15.61 -19.06 -23.64
N ALA A 303 15.43 -17.80 -24.06
CA ALA A 303 15.97 -16.65 -23.35
C ALA A 303 15.44 -16.57 -21.91
N LEU A 304 14.13 -16.77 -21.71
CA LEU A 304 13.53 -16.75 -20.37
C LEU A 304 13.99 -17.96 -19.54
N VAL A 305 14.10 -19.15 -20.13
CA VAL A 305 14.66 -20.33 -19.45
C VAL A 305 16.09 -20.06 -18.95
N ASN A 306 16.94 -19.50 -19.79
CA ASN A 306 18.32 -19.17 -19.43
C ASN A 306 18.39 -18.12 -18.32
N GLN A 307 17.55 -17.08 -18.39
CA GLN A 307 17.45 -16.05 -17.36
C GLN A 307 17.08 -16.66 -16.00
N ILE A 308 16.02 -17.48 -15.96
CA ILE A 308 15.56 -18.13 -14.72
C ILE A 308 16.62 -19.11 -14.19
N ALA A 309 17.28 -19.87 -15.05
CA ALA A 309 18.35 -20.79 -14.64
C ALA A 309 19.55 -20.04 -14.01
N ALA A 310 19.97 -18.92 -14.61
CA ALA A 310 21.00 -18.06 -14.03
C ALA A 310 20.58 -17.47 -12.67
N GLU A 311 19.31 -17.10 -12.55
CA GLU A 311 18.76 -16.57 -11.31
C GLU A 311 18.65 -17.65 -10.20
N ILE A 312 18.25 -18.87 -10.54
CA ILE A 312 18.29 -20.03 -9.62
C ILE A 312 19.71 -20.30 -9.15
N GLN A 313 20.68 -20.33 -10.07
CA GLN A 313 22.09 -20.54 -9.73
C GLN A 313 22.63 -19.46 -8.79
N ALA A 314 22.20 -18.21 -8.98
CA ALA A 314 22.62 -17.09 -8.13
C ALA A 314 21.91 -17.09 -6.76
N ARG A 315 20.65 -17.53 -6.71
CA ARG A 315 19.81 -17.47 -5.50
C ARG A 315 19.97 -18.66 -4.57
N PHE A 316 20.16 -19.87 -5.10
CA PHE A 316 20.09 -21.10 -4.31
C PHE A 316 21.36 -21.93 -4.41
N SER A 317 21.87 -22.38 -3.26
CA SER A 317 22.97 -23.35 -3.16
C SER A 317 22.54 -24.51 -2.26
N LYS A 318 22.76 -25.75 -2.67
CA LYS A 318 22.44 -26.95 -1.86
C LYS A 318 23.53 -27.98 -2.07
N SER A 319 24.05 -28.53 -0.97
CA SER A 319 24.99 -29.65 -0.98
C SER A 319 24.23 -30.96 -0.92
N TYR A 320 24.35 -31.78 -1.94
CA TYR A 320 23.84 -33.15 -1.94
C TYR A 320 25.01 -34.04 -1.54
N GLY A 321 24.86 -34.86 -0.49
CA GLY A 321 25.95 -35.65 0.07
C GLY A 321 26.60 -36.69 -0.87
N ASN A 322 26.05 -36.88 -2.08
CA ASN A 322 26.58 -37.74 -3.13
C ASN A 322 26.90 -36.90 -4.38
N ASP A 323 28.12 -37.04 -4.89
CA ASP A 323 28.70 -36.15 -5.92
C ASP A 323 27.97 -36.18 -7.26
N GLY A 324 27.72 -34.99 -7.82
CA GLY A 324 27.25 -34.78 -9.19
C GLY A 324 25.83 -34.20 -9.36
N ARG A 325 25.07 -34.00 -8.27
CA ARG A 325 23.72 -33.42 -8.36
C ARG A 325 23.77 -31.89 -8.40
N SER A 326 22.98 -31.30 -9.30
CA SER A 326 22.82 -29.85 -9.46
C SER A 326 21.45 -29.40 -8.95
N VAL A 327 21.35 -28.17 -8.44
CA VAL A 327 20.10 -27.54 -8.00
C VAL A 327 19.17 -27.21 -9.18
N TRP A 328 19.71 -27.14 -10.39
CA TRP A 328 18.97 -26.81 -11.61
C TRP A 328 19.49 -27.57 -12.81
N ALA A 329 18.61 -27.78 -13.79
CA ALA A 329 18.92 -28.32 -15.10
C ALA A 329 18.09 -27.61 -16.17
N ILE A 330 18.62 -27.54 -17.40
CA ILE A 330 17.89 -27.04 -18.57
C ILE A 330 17.65 -28.20 -19.53
N HIS A 331 16.42 -28.34 -19.99
CA HIS A 331 16.00 -29.33 -20.97
C HIS A 331 15.21 -28.64 -22.09
N THR A 332 15.84 -28.47 -23.25
CA THR A 332 15.21 -27.90 -24.48
C THR A 332 15.53 -28.79 -25.66
N ARG A 333 14.74 -28.84 -26.74
CA ARG A 333 14.99 -29.76 -27.88
C ARG A 333 16.47 -29.97 -28.24
N ASP A 334 17.25 -28.90 -28.33
CA ASP A 334 18.64 -28.94 -28.82
C ASP A 334 19.71 -28.80 -27.71
N CYS A 335 19.33 -28.62 -26.44
CA CYS A 335 20.28 -28.36 -25.36
C CYS A 335 19.87 -29.05 -24.05
N ARG A 336 20.88 -29.62 -23.37
CA ARG A 336 20.81 -30.24 -22.06
C ARG A 336 21.92 -29.67 -21.21
N VAL A 337 21.60 -29.09 -20.06
CA VAL A 337 22.57 -28.56 -19.09
C VAL A 337 22.25 -29.12 -17.72
N ASN A 338 23.26 -29.66 -17.02
CA ASN A 338 23.15 -30.20 -15.66
C ASN A 338 22.05 -31.28 -15.47
N SER A 339 21.63 -31.95 -16.55
CA SER A 339 20.66 -33.03 -16.50
C SER A 339 21.32 -34.32 -15.99
N SER A 340 20.82 -34.89 -14.90
CA SER A 340 21.15 -36.25 -14.48
C SER A 340 20.58 -37.25 -15.50
N GLN A 341 21.33 -38.30 -15.83
CA GLN A 341 20.97 -39.33 -16.81
C GLN A 341 19.83 -40.29 -16.36
N SER A 342 18.94 -39.88 -15.46
CA SER A 342 17.93 -40.78 -14.86
C SER A 342 16.51 -40.20 -14.81
N LEU A 343 16.05 -39.61 -15.91
CA LEU A 343 14.61 -39.44 -16.15
C LEU A 343 14.26 -40.39 -17.30
N GLY A 344 14.18 -41.68 -16.95
CA GLY A 344 13.69 -42.77 -17.79
C GLY A 344 12.25 -43.10 -17.44
#